data_AF-A0AAW4RZ19-F1
#
_entry.id   AF-A0AAW4RZ19-F1
#
_cell.length_a   1.000
_cell.length_b   1.000
_cell.length_c   1.000
_cell.angle_alpha   90.00
_cell.angle_beta   90.00
_cell.angle_gamma   90.00
#
_symmetry.space_group_name_H-M   'P 1'
#
loop_
_entity.id
_entity.type
_entity.pdbx_description
1 polymer ?
#
loop_
_entity_poly.entity_id
_entity_poly.type
_entity_poly.pdbx_seq_one_letter_code
_entity_poly.pdbx_strand_id
1 'polypeptide(L)'
;MPTEILAIGTGAANSADQVVTASTPITYCLKDTLGPDLGPNVQVDILLRDDAGQYFQVDSLGARNKAVMIVAAGTYRFSRIATSDS
;
A
#
# COMPACT_ATOMS: atom_id res chain seq x y z
N MET A 1 6.47 15.84 -1.84
CA MET A 1 5.18 15.76 -1.11
C MET A 1 4.86 14.29 -0.90
N PRO A 2 4.26 13.88 0.23
CA PRO A 2 3.71 12.53 0.35
C PRO A 2 2.51 12.44 -0.60
N THR A 3 2.71 11.78 -1.74
CA THR A 3 1.65 11.51 -2.70
C THR A 3 0.75 10.44 -2.09
N GLU A 4 -0.55 10.71 -2.05
CA GLU A 4 -1.53 9.69 -1.71
C GLU A 4 -1.58 8.67 -2.85
N ILE A 5 -1.16 7.44 -2.58
CA ILE A 5 -0.96 6.39 -3.61
C ILE A 5 -2.26 5.65 -3.90
N LEU A 6 -3.13 5.57 -2.90
CA LEU A 6 -4.45 4.99 -3.02
C LEU A 6 -5.37 5.69 -2.01
N ALA A 7 -6.48 6.23 -2.51
CA ALA A 7 -7.48 6.83 -1.63
C ALA A 7 -8.14 5.77 -0.74
N ILE A 8 -8.47 6.13 0.50
CA ILE A 8 -9.18 5.23 1.43
C ILE A 8 -10.65 5.07 1.02
N GLY A 9 -11.28 3.99 1.47
CA GLY A 9 -12.62 3.56 1.07
C GLY A 9 -12.74 2.05 1.17
N THR A 10 -13.93 1.51 0.90
CA THR A 10 -14.31 0.12 1.23
C THR A 10 -14.23 -0.86 0.05
N GLY A 11 -14.05 -0.34 -1.17
CA GLY A 11 -13.94 -1.15 -2.38
C GLY A 11 -12.51 -1.62 -2.65
N ALA A 12 -12.39 -2.79 -3.30
CA ALA A 12 -11.11 -3.26 -3.81
C ALA A 12 -10.58 -2.31 -4.88
N ALA A 13 -9.31 -1.92 -4.78
CA ALA A 13 -8.68 -1.00 -5.73
C ALA A 13 -7.16 -1.15 -5.73
N ASN A 14 -6.54 -0.89 -6.87
CA ASN A 14 -5.09 -0.89 -7.04
C ASN A 14 -4.56 0.53 -7.25
N SER A 15 -3.37 0.80 -6.73
CA SER A 15 -2.60 1.99 -7.11
C SER A 15 -1.98 1.84 -8.51
N ALA A 16 -1.48 2.95 -9.03
CA ALA A 16 -0.46 2.91 -10.09
C ALA A 16 0.83 2.27 -9.56
N ASP A 17 1.66 1.74 -10.45
CA ASP A 17 2.97 1.18 -10.12
C ASP A 17 3.88 2.26 -9.52
N GLN A 18 4.51 1.93 -8.40
CA GLN A 18 5.47 2.77 -7.68
C GLN A 18 6.87 2.19 -7.84
N VAL A 19 7.77 2.95 -8.43
CA VAL A 19 9.17 2.52 -8.62
C VAL A 19 10.00 3.01 -7.43
N VAL A 20 10.58 2.08 -6.69
CA VAL A 20 11.58 2.36 -5.64
C VAL A 20 12.96 2.10 -6.24
N THR A 21 13.80 3.13 -6.26
CA THR A 21 15.19 3.02 -6.73
C THR A 21 16.12 2.67 -5.58
N ALA A 22 17.24 2.02 -5.89
CA ALA A 22 18.28 1.74 -4.89
C ALA A 22 18.71 3.03 -4.17
N SER A 23 19.02 2.91 -2.88
CA SER A 23 19.47 4.00 -2.01
C SER A 23 18.47 5.15 -1.81
N THR A 24 17.24 5.04 -2.31
CA THR A 24 16.17 6.03 -2.12
C THR A 24 14.96 5.36 -1.49
N PRO A 25 15.00 5.07 -0.18
CA PRO A 25 13.89 4.43 0.49
C PRO A 25 12.65 5.33 0.45
N ILE A 26 11.49 4.70 0.28
CA ILE A 26 10.21 5.41 0.27
C ILE A 26 9.38 4.92 1.45
N THR A 27 8.90 5.86 2.26
CA THR A 27 7.94 5.59 3.32
C THR A 27 6.53 5.76 2.78
N TYR A 28 5.73 4.71 2.96
CA TYR A 28 4.33 4.69 2.59
C TYR A 28 3.48 4.69 3.86
N CYS A 29 2.48 5.56 3.89
CA CYS A 29 1.59 5.73 5.03
C CYS A 29 0.13 5.56 4.59
N LEU A 30 -0.63 4.86 5.42
CA LEU A 30 -2.06 4.71 5.31
C LEU A 30 -2.73 5.82 6.14
N LYS A 31 -3.46 6.71 5.46
CA LYS A 31 -4.17 7.86 6.05
C LYS A 31 -5.50 8.09 5.32
N ASP A 32 -6.56 8.44 6.02
CA ASP A 32 -7.80 8.91 5.40
C ASP A 32 -7.84 10.45 5.37
N THR A 33 -8.98 11.01 4.97
CA THR A 33 -9.20 12.47 4.93
C THR A 33 -9.27 13.10 6.32
N LEU A 34 -9.50 12.31 7.38
CA LEU A 34 -9.62 12.75 8.77
C LEU A 34 -8.32 12.53 9.57
N GLY A 35 -7.38 11.72 9.08
CA GLY A 35 -6.10 11.48 9.70
C GLY A 35 -5.63 10.03 9.57
N PRO A 36 -4.77 9.55 10.48
CA PRO A 36 -4.29 8.18 10.44
C PRO A 36 -5.28 7.19 11.07
N ASP A 37 -6.44 7.61 11.55
CA ASP A 37 -7.35 6.74 12.30
C ASP A 37 -8.30 6.01 11.37
N LEU A 38 -8.09 4.70 11.25
CA LEU A 38 -8.70 3.88 10.23
C LEU A 38 -9.58 2.83 10.89
N GLY A 39 -10.69 2.50 10.24
CA GLY A 39 -11.53 1.39 10.68
C GLY A 39 -10.73 0.09 10.82
N PRO A 40 -11.14 -0.81 11.73
CA PRO A 40 -10.37 -2.01 12.06
C PRO A 40 -10.16 -2.96 10.87
N ASN A 41 -11.00 -2.85 9.84
CA ASN A 41 -10.99 -3.73 8.68
C ASN A 41 -10.14 -3.18 7.51
N VAL A 42 -9.52 -2.00 7.63
CA VAL A 42 -8.72 -1.47 6.53
C VAL A 42 -7.44 -2.29 6.35
N GLN A 43 -7.28 -2.84 5.14
CA GLN A 43 -6.07 -3.55 4.72
C GLN A 43 -5.66 -3.13 3.31
N VAL A 44 -4.37 -2.87 3.14
CA VAL A 44 -3.72 -2.62 1.86
C VAL A 44 -2.53 -3.56 1.74
N ASP A 45 -2.58 -4.47 0.78
CA ASP A 45 -1.45 -5.35 0.46
C ASP A 45 -0.41 -4.60 -0.35
N ILE A 46 0.86 -4.88 -0.05
CA ILE A 46 2.00 -4.37 -0.78
C ILE A 46 2.50 -5.48 -1.68
N LEU A 47 2.40 -5.25 -2.98
CA LEU A 47 2.73 -6.21 -4.00
C LEU A 47 4.03 -5.82 -4.69
N LEU A 48 4.98 -6.75 -4.82
CA LEU A 48 6.19 -6.60 -5.63
C LEU A 48 5.97 -7.25 -7.00
N ARG A 49 6.31 -6.53 -8.07
CA ARG A 49 6.30 -7.04 -9.43
C ARG A 49 7.59 -7.83 -9.72
N ASP A 50 7.46 -9.02 -10.28
CA ASP A 50 8.60 -9.80 -10.78
C ASP A 50 8.96 -9.45 -12.24
N ASP A 51 9.99 -10.12 -12.76
CA ASP A 51 10.47 -9.92 -14.13
C ASP A 51 9.47 -10.41 -15.19
N ALA A 52 8.55 -11.31 -14.83
CA ALA A 52 7.46 -11.78 -15.70
C ALA A 52 6.22 -10.86 -15.66
N GLY A 53 6.23 -9.82 -14.81
CA GLY A 53 5.11 -8.90 -14.60
C GLY A 53 4.01 -9.41 -13.68
N GLN A 54 4.25 -10.50 -12.95
CA GLN A 54 3.39 -11.01 -11.90
C GLN A 54 3.59 -10.22 -10.60
N TYR A 55 2.55 -10.15 -9.77
CA TYR A 55 2.58 -9.43 -8.50
C TYR A 55 2.47 -10.40 -7.34
N PHE A 56 3.37 -10.28 -6.38
CA PHE A 56 3.42 -11.10 -5.17
C PHE A 56 3.31 -10.23 -3.94
N GLN A 57 2.47 -10.62 -2.99
CA GLN A 57 2.39 -9.93 -1.71
C GLN A 57 3.69 -10.11 -0.93
N VAL A 58 4.28 -8.98 -0.52
CA VAL A 58 5.50 -8.95 0.29
C VAL A 58 5.28 -8.36 1.67
N ASP A 59 4.24 -7.55 1.84
CA ASP A 59 3.85 -6.97 3.13
C ASP A 59 2.39 -6.45 3.07
N SER A 60 1.92 -5.84 4.15
CA SER A 60 0.62 -5.17 4.22
C SER A 60 0.66 -3.93 5.11
N LEU A 61 -0.27 -3.01 4.89
CA LEU A 61 -0.62 -1.92 5.79
C LEU A 61 -2.04 -2.11 6.30
N GLY A 62 -2.29 -1.67 7.52
CA GLY A 62 -3.61 -1.75 8.14
C GLY A 62 -3.72 -0.88 9.38
N ALA A 63 -4.81 -1.02 10.12
CA ALA A 63 -5.09 -0.18 11.29
C ALA A 63 -4.00 -0.23 12.39
N ARG A 64 -3.23 -1.32 12.47
CA ARG A 64 -2.15 -1.51 13.47
C ARG A 64 -0.74 -1.23 12.94
N ASN A 65 -0.58 -1.21 11.63
CA ASN A 65 0.66 -1.04 10.88
C ASN A 65 0.39 -0.02 9.78
N LYS A 66 0.30 1.25 10.19
CA LYS A 66 -0.15 2.36 9.34
C LYS A 66 0.95 2.91 8.44
N ALA A 67 2.20 2.50 8.62
CA ALA A 67 3.31 2.95 7.79
C ALA A 67 4.38 1.86 7.63
N VAL A 68 5.06 1.89 6.49
CA VAL A 68 6.15 0.99 6.14
C VAL A 68 7.21 1.76 5.34
N MET A 69 8.47 1.42 5.56
CA MET A 69 9.56 1.94 4.75
C MET A 69 10.05 0.84 3.81
N ILE A 70 9.94 1.07 2.51
CA ILE A 70 10.47 0.14 1.50
C ILE A 70 11.86 0.61 1.10
N VAL A 71 12.85 -0.23 1.40
CA VAL A 71 14.27 0.01 1.10
C VAL A 71 14.76 -0.78 -0.12
N ALA A 72 14.06 -1.86 -0.47
CA ALA A 72 14.43 -2.70 -1.60
C ALA A 72 14.01 -2.02 -2.91
N ALA A 73 14.91 -2.02 -3.88
CA ALA A 73 14.60 -1.52 -5.21
C ALA A 73 13.64 -2.47 -5.91
N GLY A 74 12.65 -1.91 -6.62
CA GLY A 74 11.63 -2.71 -7.28
C GLY A 74 10.43 -1.88 -7.75
N THR A 75 9.51 -2.56 -8.44
CA THR A 75 8.22 -1.98 -8.82
C THR A 75 7.15 -2.54 -7.91
N TYR A 76 6.50 -1.65 -7.15
CA TYR A 76 5.50 -2.00 -6.16
C TYR A 76 4.11 -1.54 -6.57
N ARG A 77 3.08 -2.26 -6.11
CA ARG A 77 1.69 -1.86 -6.24
C ARG A 77 0.99 -2.04 -4.91
N PHE A 78 0.11 -1.10 -4.58
CA PHE A 78 -0.69 -1.14 -3.35
C PHE A 78 -2.10 -1.55 -3.72
N SER A 79 -2.57 -2.64 -3.11
CA SER A 79 -3.89 -3.21 -3.38
C SER A 79 -4.73 -3.16 -2.12
N ARG A 80 -5.76 -2.32 -2.12
CA ARG A 80 -6.78 -2.36 -1.08
C ARG A 80 -7.69 -3.55 -1.33
N ILE A 81 -7.95 -4.30 -0.28
CA ILE A 81 -8.92 -5.40 -0.30
C ILE A 81 -10.31 -4.84 -0.01
N ALA A 82 -11.35 -5.37 -0.66
CA ALA A 82 -12.72 -5.07 -0.27
C ALA A 82 -12.98 -5.66 1.11
N THR A 83 -13.43 -4.83 2.04
CA THR A 83 -13.81 -5.30 3.38
C THR A 83 -15.21 -5.88 3.29
N SER A 84 -15.36 -7.20 3.46
CA SER A 84 -16.67 -7.78 3.73
C SER A 84 -17.04 -7.45 5.16
N ASP A 85 -17.99 -6.53 5.36
CA ASP A 85 -18.66 -6.37 6.65
C ASP A 85 -19.45 -7.65 6.91
N SER A 86 -18.90 -8.54 7.73
CA SER A 86 -19.58 -9.71 8.29
C SER A 86 -20.03 -9.44 9.71
#